data_AF-A0A8I5TSP4-F1
#
_entry.id   AF-A0A8I5TSP4-F1
#
_cell.length_a   1.000
_cell.length_b   1.000
_cell.length_c   1.000
_cell.angle_alpha   90.00
_cell.angle_beta   90.00
_cell.angle_gamma   90.00
#
_symmetry.space_group_name_H-M   'P 1'
#
loop_
_entity.id
_entity.type
_entity.pdbx_description
1 polymer ?
#
loop_
_entity_poly.entity_id
_entity_poly.type
_entity_poly.pdbx_seq_one_letter_code
_entity_poly.pdbx_strand_id
1 'polypeptide(L)'
;MAKHFKQIIRCPVCLKDLEEPVQLKCGCVCCLQCLNSLQKEPDGEGLLCGFCSVVSQKDDIKPHYKLRALPIIKELEPKLKSILTMNPRMRKFQVDMTLDVDTASNYLIISEDLRSLRSGDVNQNRKEQAERFDAALCVLGAPRFTSGRHYWEVDVGTSQVWDVRVCKESVNRQGKIVLSSEHGFLTVGCRKGKIFAASTMPMTRLWVCSPLHRVGIFLDVGMRSVSFYNVSDGCHIYTFSKIPVCEPWRPFFAHKRGTQDDQSILSICSVINPASGSAPVSFGKS
;
A
#
# COMPACT_ATOMS: atom_id res chain seq x y z
N MET A 1 -2.93 -14.48 8.47
CA MET A 1 -4.34 -14.54 8.92
C MET A 1 -4.60 -13.45 9.94
N ALA A 2 -5.73 -12.74 9.80
CA ALA A 2 -6.19 -11.79 10.81
C ALA A 2 -6.30 -12.49 12.18
N LYS A 3 -5.97 -11.79 13.28
CA LYS A 3 -5.99 -12.36 14.65
C LYS A 3 -7.33 -13.02 14.98
N HIS A 4 -8.43 -12.42 14.52
CA HIS A 4 -9.77 -12.95 14.70
C HIS A 4 -9.99 -14.28 13.97
N PHE A 5 -9.47 -14.42 12.75
CA PHE A 5 -9.55 -15.68 12.00
C PHE A 5 -8.77 -16.80 12.68
N LYS A 6 -7.62 -16.48 13.32
CA LYS A 6 -6.84 -17.46 14.10
C LYS A 6 -7.58 -18.01 15.32
N GLN A 7 -8.54 -17.25 15.87
CA GLN A 7 -9.38 -17.70 16.99
C GLN A 7 -10.54 -18.59 16.52
N ILE A 8 -11.09 -18.32 15.33
CA ILE A 8 -12.23 -19.04 14.76
C ILE A 8 -11.83 -20.43 14.20
N ILE A 9 -10.56 -20.62 13.85
CA ILE A 9 -10.07 -21.90 13.29
C ILE A 9 -9.58 -22.88 14.36
N ARG A 10 -9.85 -22.64 15.64
CA ARG A 10 -9.52 -23.57 16.71
C ARG A 10 -10.62 -24.59 16.91
N CYS A 11 -10.24 -25.86 16.95
CA CYS A 11 -11.11 -26.94 17.31
C CYS A 11 -11.59 -26.74 18.75
N PRO A 12 -12.90 -26.81 19.00
CA PRO A 12 -13.44 -26.61 20.33
C PRO A 12 -13.18 -27.78 21.29
N VAL A 13 -12.83 -28.94 20.74
CA VAL A 13 -12.60 -30.16 21.52
C VAL A 13 -11.14 -30.26 21.95
N CYS A 14 -10.20 -30.25 21.01
CA CYS A 14 -8.78 -30.41 21.31
C CYS A 14 -8.03 -29.08 21.50
N LEU A 15 -8.69 -27.94 21.27
CA LEU A 15 -8.13 -26.58 21.38
C LEU A 15 -6.95 -26.28 20.43
N LYS A 16 -6.64 -27.20 19.53
CA LYS A 16 -5.65 -27.03 18.44
C LYS A 16 -6.33 -26.46 17.20
N ASP A 17 -5.55 -26.11 16.19
CA ASP A 17 -6.09 -25.69 14.90
C ASP A 17 -6.88 -26.85 14.25
N LEU A 18 -7.93 -26.49 13.50
CA LEU A 18 -8.77 -27.46 12.80
C LEU A 18 -7.96 -28.27 11.77
N GLU A 19 -7.95 -29.58 11.95
CA GLU A 19 -7.39 -30.57 11.04
C GLU A 19 -8.51 -31.48 10.56
N GLU A 20 -8.63 -31.65 9.24
CA GLU A 20 -9.77 -32.33 8.60
C GLU A 20 -11.13 -31.89 9.17
N PRO A 21 -11.49 -30.60 9.06
CA PRO A 21 -12.67 -30.06 9.73
C PRO A 21 -13.96 -30.71 9.24
N VAL A 22 -14.81 -31.09 10.18
CA VAL A 22 -16.17 -31.59 9.98
C VAL A 22 -17.17 -30.64 10.62
N GLN A 23 -18.32 -30.49 9.96
CA GLN A 23 -19.42 -29.65 10.41
C GLN A 23 -20.54 -30.54 10.95
N LEU A 24 -21.00 -30.24 12.16
CA LEU A 24 -22.17 -30.83 12.79
C LEU A 24 -23.46 -30.20 12.26
N LYS A 25 -24.61 -30.82 12.55
CA LYS A 25 -25.95 -30.34 12.16
C LYS A 25 -26.20 -28.88 12.54
N CYS A 26 -25.74 -28.49 13.73
CA CYS A 26 -25.88 -27.14 14.28
C CYS A 26 -24.91 -26.11 13.67
N GLY A 27 -24.02 -26.51 12.76
CA GLY A 27 -23.01 -25.65 12.16
C GLY A 27 -21.68 -25.57 12.91
N CYS A 28 -21.57 -26.17 14.10
CA CYS A 28 -20.29 -26.25 14.82
C CYS A 28 -19.26 -27.06 14.03
N VAL A 29 -18.02 -26.57 13.98
CA VAL A 29 -16.91 -27.21 13.27
C VAL A 29 -15.88 -27.73 14.26
N CYS A 30 -15.46 -28.98 14.11
CA CYS A 30 -14.39 -29.60 14.89
C CYS A 30 -13.49 -30.49 14.00
N CYS A 31 -12.38 -31.01 14.52
CA CYS A 31 -11.54 -31.93 13.77
C CYS A 31 -12.24 -33.28 13.60
N LEU A 32 -12.04 -33.97 12.47
CA LEU A 32 -12.57 -35.31 12.25
C LEU A 32 -12.20 -36.28 13.39
N GLN A 33 -10.95 -36.24 13.84
CA GLN A 33 -10.45 -37.08 14.93
C GLN A 33 -11.10 -36.77 16.29
N CYS A 34 -11.65 -35.56 16.46
CA CYS A 34 -12.29 -35.13 17.70
C CYS A 34 -13.76 -35.56 17.82
N LEU A 35 -14.38 -36.09 16.76
CA LEU A 35 -15.76 -36.59 16.80
C LEU A 35 -15.95 -37.67 17.87
N ASN A 36 -14.96 -38.55 18.02
CA ASN A 36 -15.00 -39.65 18.99
C ASN A 36 -14.94 -39.18 20.45
N SER A 37 -14.56 -37.93 20.69
CA SER A 37 -14.53 -37.32 22.02
C SER A 37 -15.83 -36.57 22.36
N LEU A 38 -16.78 -36.46 21.42
CA LEU A 38 -18.10 -35.91 21.70
C LEU A 38 -18.96 -36.92 22.46
N GLN A 39 -19.88 -36.42 23.29
CA GLN A 39 -20.83 -37.26 23.99
C GLN A 39 -21.78 -37.93 22.98
N LYS A 40 -22.05 -39.22 23.18
CA LYS A 40 -23.03 -39.96 22.39
C LYS A 40 -24.44 -39.69 22.91
N GLU A 41 -25.40 -39.76 22.01
CA GLU A 41 -26.82 -39.77 22.34
C GLU A 41 -27.15 -40.95 23.29
N PRO A 42 -27.90 -40.73 24.39
CA PRO A 42 -28.15 -41.77 25.40
C PRO A 42 -28.78 -43.06 24.87
N ASP A 43 -29.65 -42.95 23.86
CA ASP A 43 -30.44 -44.06 23.29
C ASP A 43 -30.26 -44.19 21.77
N GLY A 44 -29.16 -43.67 21.21
CA GLY A 44 -28.95 -43.60 19.76
C GLY A 44 -27.48 -43.59 19.32
N GLU A 45 -27.26 -43.53 18.00
CA GLU A 45 -25.92 -43.45 17.41
C GLU A 45 -25.48 -42.00 17.12
N GLY A 46 -26.31 -41.01 17.48
CA GLY A 46 -26.03 -39.59 17.27
C GLY A 46 -24.92 -39.05 18.17
N LEU A 47 -24.30 -37.95 17.73
CA LEU A 47 -23.31 -37.19 18.52
C LEU A 47 -23.89 -35.87 19.01
N LEU A 48 -23.72 -35.57 20.29
CA LEU A 48 -24.10 -34.32 20.93
C LEU A 48 -23.04 -33.25 20.66
N CYS A 49 -23.46 -32.10 20.15
CA CYS A 49 -22.57 -30.94 20.06
C CYS A 49 -22.19 -30.43 21.46
N GLY A 50 -20.88 -30.33 21.75
CA GLY A 50 -20.38 -29.86 23.06
C GLY A 50 -20.69 -28.39 23.42
N PHE A 51 -21.32 -27.62 22.53
CA PHE A 51 -21.70 -26.23 22.79
C PHE A 51 -23.20 -25.98 22.96
N CYS A 52 -24.01 -26.68 22.18
CA CYS A 52 -25.46 -26.42 22.10
C CYS A 52 -26.30 -27.68 22.30
N SER A 53 -25.67 -28.83 22.55
CA SER A 53 -26.31 -30.13 22.79
C SER A 53 -27.22 -30.62 21.65
N VAL A 54 -27.18 -29.98 20.48
CA VAL A 54 -27.89 -30.44 19.29
C VAL A 54 -27.28 -31.77 18.84
N VAL A 55 -28.14 -32.77 18.64
CA VAL A 55 -27.76 -34.10 18.12
C VAL A 55 -27.51 -34.02 16.62
N SER A 56 -26.37 -34.56 16.17
CA SER A 56 -26.02 -34.75 14.76
C SER A 56 -25.96 -36.24 14.46
N GLN A 57 -26.81 -36.69 13.54
CA GLN A 57 -26.76 -38.06 13.01
C GLN A 57 -25.63 -38.20 11.99
N LYS A 58 -25.29 -39.43 11.60
CA LYS A 58 -24.20 -39.72 10.66
C LYS A 58 -24.28 -38.90 9.36
N ASP A 59 -25.48 -38.78 8.79
CA ASP A 59 -25.72 -38.04 7.53
C ASP A 59 -25.72 -36.51 7.70
N ASP A 60 -25.84 -36.03 8.95
CA ASP A 60 -25.73 -34.60 9.28
C ASP A 60 -24.26 -34.14 9.34
N ILE A 61 -23.32 -35.05 9.61
CA ILE A 61 -21.90 -34.74 9.78
C ILE A 61 -21.21 -34.72 8.41
N LYS A 62 -20.75 -33.54 7.99
CA LYS A 62 -20.17 -33.35 6.66
C LYS A 62 -18.77 -32.76 6.72
N PRO A 63 -17.83 -33.20 5.87
CA PRO A 63 -16.56 -32.51 5.74
C PRO A 63 -16.76 -31.05 5.35
N HIS A 64 -16.13 -30.14 6.08
CA HIS A 64 -16.17 -28.72 5.77
C HIS A 64 -15.12 -28.38 4.72
N TYR A 65 -15.40 -28.72 3.46
CA TYR A 65 -14.45 -28.63 2.33
C TYR A 65 -13.76 -27.26 2.21
N LYS A 66 -14.46 -26.14 2.49
CA LYS A 66 -13.86 -24.79 2.46
C LYS A 66 -12.74 -24.58 3.49
N LEU A 67 -12.76 -25.33 4.59
CA LEU A 67 -11.75 -25.25 5.65
C LEU A 67 -10.67 -26.34 5.51
N ARG A 68 -10.79 -27.27 4.55
CA ARG A 68 -9.69 -28.21 4.23
C ARG A 68 -8.44 -27.51 3.70
N ALA A 69 -8.57 -26.30 3.17
CA ALA A 69 -7.45 -25.48 2.72
C ALA A 69 -6.70 -24.78 3.87
N LEU A 70 -7.17 -24.86 5.13
CA LEU A 70 -6.55 -24.20 6.28
C LEU A 70 -5.06 -24.53 6.47
N PRO A 71 -4.62 -25.80 6.39
CA PRO A 71 -3.20 -26.14 6.55
C PRO A 71 -2.34 -25.47 5.46
N ILE A 72 -2.83 -25.48 4.22
CA ILE A 72 -2.16 -24.85 3.07
C ILE A 72 -2.05 -23.34 3.28
N ILE A 73 -3.16 -22.68 3.66
CA ILE A 73 -3.18 -21.23 3.94
C ILE A 73 -2.21 -20.88 5.06
N LYS A 74 -2.14 -21.69 6.11
CA LYS A 74 -1.23 -21.51 7.25
C LYS A 74 0.24 -21.67 6.84
N GLU A 75 0.55 -22.64 5.99
CA GLU A 75 1.92 -22.85 5.48
C GLU A 75 2.36 -21.72 4.54
N LEU A 76 1.44 -21.21 3.71
CA LEU A 76 1.73 -20.13 2.77
C LEU A 76 1.80 -18.75 3.44
N GLU A 77 1.10 -18.54 4.56
CA GLU A 77 1.08 -17.25 5.28
C GLU A 77 2.49 -16.66 5.56
N PRO A 78 3.44 -17.37 6.20
CA PRO A 78 4.76 -16.82 6.47
C PRO A 78 5.55 -16.55 5.18
N LYS A 79 5.41 -17.42 4.16
CA LYS A 79 6.05 -17.25 2.85
C LYS A 79 5.54 -15.99 2.15
N LEU A 80 4.22 -15.82 2.09
CA LEU A 80 3.57 -14.63 1.54
C LEU A 80 3.96 -13.37 2.32
N LYS A 81 3.97 -13.43 3.66
CA LYS A 81 4.40 -12.30 4.48
C LYS A 81 5.83 -11.91 4.16
N SER A 82 6.74 -12.87 4.01
CA SER A 82 8.13 -12.57 3.66
C SER A 82 8.26 -11.89 2.29
N ILE A 83 7.44 -12.26 1.31
CA ILE A 83 7.45 -11.67 -0.04
C ILE A 83 6.81 -10.28 -0.05
N LEU A 84 5.72 -10.10 0.69
CA LEU A 84 4.95 -8.87 0.78
C LEU A 84 5.47 -7.89 1.85
N THR A 85 6.67 -8.13 2.40
CA THR A 85 7.33 -7.18 3.31
C THR A 85 8.46 -6.49 2.56
N MET A 86 8.55 -5.18 2.74
CA MET A 86 9.64 -4.37 2.21
C MET A 86 10.98 -4.94 2.68
N ASN A 87 11.91 -5.17 1.74
CA ASN A 87 13.27 -5.53 2.09
C ASN A 87 14.00 -4.28 2.61
N PRO A 88 14.49 -4.24 3.86
CA PRO A 88 15.16 -3.06 4.41
C PRO A 88 16.37 -2.60 3.58
N ARG A 89 17.02 -3.52 2.84
CA ARG A 89 18.15 -3.20 1.95
C ARG A 89 17.75 -2.29 0.79
N MET A 90 16.46 -2.11 0.50
CA MET A 90 16.00 -1.17 -0.53
C MET A 90 16.36 0.27 -0.18
N ARG A 91 16.43 0.63 1.11
CA ARG A 91 16.83 1.97 1.57
C ARG A 91 18.25 2.35 1.17
N LYS A 92 19.12 1.39 0.83
CA LYS A 92 20.48 1.70 0.32
C LYS A 92 20.47 2.36 -1.06
N PHE A 93 19.35 2.29 -1.77
CA PHE A 93 19.14 2.92 -3.06
C PHE A 93 18.40 4.26 -2.92
N GLN A 94 18.37 4.85 -1.72
CA GLN A 94 17.66 6.09 -1.50
C GLN A 94 18.27 7.22 -2.32
N VAL A 95 17.44 7.91 -3.09
CA VAL A 95 17.84 9.03 -3.93
C VAL A 95 17.47 10.32 -3.21
N ASP A 96 18.45 11.20 -3.04
CA ASP A 96 18.18 12.58 -2.65
C ASP A 96 17.61 13.33 -3.86
N MET A 97 16.42 13.90 -3.72
CA MET A 97 15.62 14.39 -4.84
C MET A 97 15.13 15.81 -4.60
N THR A 98 15.21 16.61 -5.66
CA THR A 98 14.63 17.95 -5.77
C THR A 98 13.58 18.00 -6.87
N LEU A 99 12.78 19.05 -6.85
CA LEU A 99 11.77 19.39 -7.85
C LEU A 99 12.40 20.10 -9.05
N ASP A 100 11.92 19.76 -10.24
CA ASP A 100 12.33 20.36 -11.51
C ASP A 100 11.46 21.59 -11.82
N VAL A 101 11.96 22.78 -11.47
CA VAL A 101 11.24 24.07 -11.60
C VAL A 101 10.84 24.35 -13.05
N ASP A 102 11.58 23.83 -14.02
CA ASP A 102 11.29 24.01 -15.45
C ASP A 102 10.03 23.27 -15.87
N THR A 103 9.65 22.23 -15.14
CA THR A 103 8.42 21.47 -15.36
C THR A 103 7.23 22.00 -14.57
N ALA A 104 7.48 22.77 -13.52
CA ALA A 104 6.47 23.17 -12.54
C ALA A 104 5.40 24.07 -13.15
N SER A 105 4.12 23.76 -12.88
CA SER A 105 3.05 24.69 -13.22
C SER A 105 3.28 26.08 -12.63
N ASN A 106 2.87 27.10 -13.40
CA ASN A 106 3.02 28.50 -13.01
C ASN A 106 2.19 28.89 -11.79
N TYR A 107 1.30 28.05 -11.31
CA TYR A 107 0.55 28.26 -10.07
C TYR A 107 1.14 27.49 -8.87
N LEU A 108 2.30 26.84 -9.04
CA LEU A 108 3.01 26.18 -7.93
C LEU A 108 4.10 27.09 -7.36
N ILE A 109 4.10 27.20 -6.04
CA ILE A 109 5.14 27.85 -5.24
C ILE A 109 6.03 26.74 -4.69
N ILE A 110 7.32 26.79 -5.02
CA ILE A 110 8.34 25.79 -4.64
C ILE A 110 9.26 26.45 -3.61
N SER A 111 9.62 25.72 -2.57
CA SER A 111 10.57 26.18 -1.54
C SER A 111 11.99 26.36 -2.10
N GLU A 112 12.81 27.16 -1.43
CA GLU A 112 14.19 27.43 -1.86
C GLU A 112 15.06 26.17 -1.92
N ASP A 113 14.81 25.19 -1.05
CA ASP A 113 15.49 23.90 -1.04
C ASP A 113 15.01 22.95 -2.16
N LEU A 114 14.03 23.37 -2.95
CA LEU A 114 13.40 22.62 -4.04
C LEU A 114 12.79 21.28 -3.60
N ARG A 115 12.42 21.10 -2.33
CA ARG A 115 11.85 19.84 -1.82
C ARG A 115 10.38 19.92 -1.46
N SER A 116 9.84 21.12 -1.34
CA SER A 116 8.46 21.35 -0.92
C SER A 116 7.71 22.19 -1.94
N LEU A 117 6.41 21.94 -2.06
CA LEU A 117 5.54 22.69 -2.94
C LEU A 117 4.17 22.91 -2.32
N ARG A 118 3.55 24.03 -2.72
CA ARG A 118 2.15 24.36 -2.46
C ARG A 118 1.53 25.02 -3.69
N SER A 119 0.21 24.93 -3.82
CA SER A 119 -0.49 25.70 -4.85
C SER A 119 -0.74 27.12 -4.37
N GLY A 120 -0.57 28.08 -5.28
CA GLY A 120 -0.94 29.48 -5.08
C GLY A 120 -2.01 29.92 -6.07
N ASP A 121 -2.56 31.10 -5.81
CA ASP A 121 -3.51 31.78 -6.71
C ASP A 121 -2.83 32.66 -7.76
N VAL A 122 -1.57 33.02 -7.51
CA VAL A 122 -0.81 33.95 -8.33
C VAL A 122 0.11 33.20 -9.27
N ASN A 123 0.03 33.56 -10.56
CA ASN A 123 0.95 33.08 -11.57
C ASN A 123 2.39 33.55 -11.24
N GLN A 124 3.32 32.60 -11.17
CA GLN A 124 4.73 32.84 -10.86
C GLN A 124 5.52 33.42 -12.04
N ASN A 125 4.86 33.66 -13.18
CA ASN A 125 5.40 34.26 -14.40
C ASN A 125 6.70 33.60 -14.89
N ARG A 126 6.85 32.29 -14.68
CA ARG A 126 7.98 31.55 -15.25
C ARG A 126 7.76 31.38 -16.75
N LYS A 127 8.86 31.35 -17.50
CA LYS A 127 8.85 31.21 -18.96
C LYS A 127 8.03 29.98 -19.38
N GLU A 128 7.12 30.19 -20.33
CA GLU A 128 6.37 29.11 -20.96
C GLU A 128 7.30 28.33 -21.90
N GLN A 129 7.28 27.01 -21.75
CA GLN A 129 8.10 26.07 -22.51
C GLN A 129 7.42 24.70 -22.52
N ALA A 130 7.78 23.84 -23.48
CA ALA A 130 7.13 22.55 -23.70
C ALA A 130 7.24 21.62 -22.48
N GLU A 131 8.32 21.76 -21.70
CA GLU A 131 8.60 20.99 -20.50
C GLU A 131 7.67 21.32 -19.34
N ARG A 132 7.05 22.51 -19.35
CA ARG A 132 6.21 23.03 -18.27
C ARG A 132 4.78 22.54 -18.38
N PHE A 133 4.20 22.15 -17.25
CA PHE A 133 2.78 21.89 -17.15
C PHE A 133 1.99 23.21 -17.16
N ASP A 134 1.21 23.46 -18.21
CA ASP A 134 0.46 24.71 -18.40
C ASP A 134 -0.85 24.74 -17.58
N ALA A 135 -1.58 23.63 -17.52
CA ALA A 135 -2.92 23.56 -16.95
C ALA A 135 -2.99 22.72 -15.67
N ALA A 136 -2.19 21.66 -15.57
CA ALA A 136 -2.21 20.78 -14.40
C ALA A 136 -1.32 21.32 -13.28
N LEU A 137 -1.83 21.35 -12.03
CA LEU A 137 -1.08 21.75 -10.83
C LEU A 137 -0.09 20.67 -10.38
N CYS A 138 0.94 20.43 -11.19
CA CYS A 138 1.95 19.40 -10.98
C CYS A 138 3.36 19.85 -11.37
N VAL A 139 4.34 19.06 -10.94
CA VAL A 139 5.77 19.23 -11.17
C VAL A 139 6.45 17.87 -11.14
N LEU A 140 7.55 17.71 -11.87
CA LEU A 140 8.38 16.50 -11.86
C LEU A 140 9.53 16.62 -10.87
N GLY A 141 10.02 15.49 -10.37
CA GLY A 141 11.33 15.43 -9.72
C GLY A 141 12.43 15.59 -10.76
N ALA A 142 13.54 16.26 -10.40
CA ALA A 142 14.69 16.46 -11.28
C ALA A 142 15.34 15.17 -11.83
N PRO A 143 15.45 14.06 -11.07
CA PRO A 143 16.07 12.84 -11.57
C PRO A 143 15.34 12.21 -12.74
N ARG A 144 16.11 11.75 -13.74
CA ARG A 144 15.68 10.98 -14.91
C ARG A 144 16.24 9.56 -14.80
N PHE A 145 15.39 8.60 -14.45
CA PHE A 145 15.85 7.22 -14.21
C PHE A 145 15.78 6.39 -15.49
N THR A 146 16.95 6.04 -16.03
CA THR A 146 17.10 5.19 -17.23
C THR A 146 17.65 3.81 -16.94
N SER A 147 18.24 3.60 -15.77
CA SER A 147 18.82 2.33 -15.33
C SER A 147 18.91 2.25 -13.81
N GLY A 148 19.27 1.09 -13.27
CA GLY A 148 19.54 0.91 -11.84
C GLY A 148 18.28 0.75 -10.97
N ARG A 149 18.49 0.96 -9.66
CA ARG A 149 17.48 0.83 -8.60
C ARG A 149 17.44 2.12 -7.80
N HIS A 150 16.25 2.61 -7.52
CA HIS A 150 16.02 3.91 -6.90
C HIS A 150 14.90 3.81 -5.87
N TYR A 151 15.11 4.43 -4.72
CA TYR A 151 14.16 4.46 -3.62
C TYR A 151 13.93 5.90 -3.15
N TRP A 152 12.69 6.25 -2.81
CA TRP A 152 12.39 7.47 -2.07
C TRP A 152 11.10 7.30 -1.29
N GLU A 153 10.90 8.18 -0.30
CA GLU A 153 9.72 8.17 0.57
C GLU A 153 8.94 9.47 0.37
N VAL A 154 7.61 9.36 0.40
CA VAL A 154 6.69 10.51 0.38
C VAL A 154 5.83 10.45 1.62
N ASP A 155 5.86 11.53 2.41
CA ASP A 155 4.94 11.71 3.52
C ASP A 155 3.58 12.18 2.98
N VAL A 156 2.54 11.39 3.25
CA VAL A 156 1.16 11.71 2.87
C VAL A 156 0.34 12.20 4.08
N GLY A 157 0.95 12.24 5.27
CA GLY A 157 0.37 12.79 6.49
C GLY A 157 -0.98 12.18 6.85
N THR A 158 -1.91 13.04 7.27
CA THR A 158 -3.30 12.69 7.62
C THR A 158 -4.28 12.90 6.47
N SER A 159 -3.77 13.13 5.24
CA SER A 159 -4.62 13.45 4.10
C SER A 159 -5.59 12.31 3.77
N GLN A 160 -6.85 12.66 3.51
CA GLN A 160 -7.88 11.69 3.10
C GLN A 160 -7.82 11.36 1.60
N VAL A 161 -7.17 12.21 0.81
CA VAL A 161 -7.04 12.04 -0.64
C VAL A 161 -5.62 12.40 -1.04
N TRP A 162 -4.91 11.44 -1.60
CA TRP A 162 -3.54 11.63 -2.05
C TRP A 162 -3.22 10.65 -3.17
N ASP A 163 -2.18 10.94 -3.93
CA ASP A 163 -1.59 10.01 -4.89
C ASP A 163 -0.08 10.16 -4.86
N VAL A 164 0.63 9.05 -4.85
CA VAL A 164 2.07 9.00 -5.14
C VAL A 164 2.29 8.44 -6.54
N ARG A 165 3.22 9.03 -7.29
CA ARG A 165 3.26 8.84 -8.74
C ARG A 165 4.68 8.81 -9.30
N VAL A 166 4.82 8.02 -10.37
CA VAL A 166 5.91 8.15 -11.35
C VAL A 166 5.30 8.29 -12.73
N CYS A 167 5.98 9.00 -13.62
CA CYS A 167 5.58 9.14 -15.01
C CYS A 167 6.75 8.92 -15.96
N LYS A 168 6.42 8.64 -17.21
CA LYS A 168 7.39 8.67 -18.31
C LYS A 168 7.89 10.10 -18.55
N GLU A 169 9.08 10.25 -19.13
CA GLU A 169 9.58 11.57 -19.56
C GLU A 169 8.68 12.21 -20.62
N SER A 170 8.19 11.41 -21.57
CA SER A 170 7.43 11.89 -22.74
C SER A 170 5.94 12.16 -22.49
N VAL A 171 5.47 12.12 -21.25
CA VAL A 171 4.05 12.38 -20.96
C VAL A 171 3.62 13.75 -21.48
N ASN A 172 2.38 13.83 -21.97
CA ASN A 172 1.82 15.12 -22.39
C ASN A 172 1.77 16.09 -21.20
N ARG A 173 2.35 17.28 -21.40
CA ARG A 173 2.43 18.33 -20.38
C ARG A 173 1.51 19.52 -20.66
N GLN A 174 0.92 19.57 -21.85
CA GLN A 174 0.07 20.67 -22.30
C GLN A 174 -1.41 20.31 -22.19
N GLY A 175 -2.24 21.26 -21.74
CA GLY A 175 -3.67 21.07 -21.50
C GLY A 175 -3.99 20.05 -20.40
N LYS A 176 -5.19 19.46 -20.51
CA LYS A 176 -5.70 18.55 -19.47
C LYS A 176 -5.02 17.19 -19.53
N ILE A 177 -4.40 16.79 -18.42
CA ILE A 177 -3.72 15.49 -18.28
C ILE A 177 -4.69 14.42 -17.79
N VAL A 178 -4.64 13.24 -18.42
CA VAL A 178 -5.33 12.03 -17.98
C VAL A 178 -4.36 11.13 -17.24
N LEU A 179 -4.62 10.90 -15.95
CA LEU A 179 -3.76 10.10 -15.08
C LEU A 179 -4.10 8.60 -15.21
N SER A 180 -3.50 7.93 -16.18
CA SER A 180 -3.59 6.47 -16.32
C SER A 180 -2.27 5.85 -16.76
N SER A 181 -2.14 4.54 -16.56
CA SER A 181 -0.96 3.78 -17.00
C SER A 181 -0.76 3.82 -18.52
N GLU A 182 -1.82 3.89 -19.32
CA GLU A 182 -1.74 4.03 -20.78
C GLU A 182 -1.12 5.36 -21.21
N HIS A 183 -1.38 6.44 -20.47
CA HIS A 183 -0.80 7.77 -20.70
C HIS A 183 0.56 7.94 -20.01
N GLY A 184 1.15 6.86 -19.48
CA GLY A 184 2.48 6.88 -18.89
C GLY A 184 2.54 7.26 -17.41
N PHE A 185 1.40 7.26 -16.70
CA PHE A 185 1.35 7.56 -15.27
C PHE A 185 1.08 6.31 -14.43
N LEU A 186 2.03 5.94 -13.57
CA LEU A 186 1.87 4.87 -12.60
C LEU A 186 1.64 5.49 -11.22
N THR A 187 0.46 5.29 -10.67
CA THR A 187 0.02 5.96 -9.44
C THR A 187 -0.60 4.98 -8.48
N VAL A 188 -0.29 5.15 -7.20
CA VAL A 188 -1.02 4.55 -6.09
C VAL A 188 -1.57 5.68 -5.24
N GLY A 189 -2.84 5.61 -4.85
CA GLY A 189 -3.48 6.70 -4.14
C GLY A 189 -4.64 6.29 -3.25
N CYS A 190 -5.09 7.24 -2.44
CA CYS A 190 -6.28 7.18 -1.61
C CYS A 190 -7.35 8.15 -2.15
N ARG A 191 -8.60 7.70 -2.15
CA ARG A 191 -9.80 8.48 -2.49
C ARG A 191 -10.70 8.62 -1.26
N LYS A 192 -11.66 9.54 -1.35
CA LYS A 192 -12.66 9.79 -0.31
C LYS A 192 -13.28 8.47 0.16
N GLY A 193 -13.39 8.31 1.49
CA GLY A 193 -13.85 7.05 2.10
C GLY A 193 -12.76 5.99 2.31
N LYS A 194 -11.48 6.38 2.31
CA LYS A 194 -10.32 5.48 2.49
C LYS A 194 -10.26 4.36 1.43
N ILE A 195 -10.60 4.71 0.20
CA ILE A 195 -10.54 3.77 -0.93
C ILE A 195 -9.16 3.90 -1.59
N PHE A 196 -8.33 2.87 -1.44
CA PHE A 196 -7.02 2.83 -2.06
C PHE A 196 -7.09 2.21 -3.46
N ALA A 197 -6.33 2.74 -4.40
CA ALA A 197 -6.33 2.25 -5.78
C ALA A 197 -4.98 2.45 -6.50
N ALA A 198 -4.73 1.61 -7.51
CA ALA A 198 -3.66 1.74 -8.48
C ALA A 198 -4.20 2.13 -9.87
N SER A 199 -3.46 2.95 -10.65
CA SER A 199 -3.85 3.45 -11.99
C SER A 199 -3.77 2.43 -13.13
N THR A 200 -4.07 1.16 -12.87
CA THR A 200 -4.25 0.14 -13.92
C THR A 200 -5.51 0.41 -14.73
N MET A 201 -5.67 -0.28 -15.86
CA MET A 201 -6.92 -0.32 -16.63
C MET A 201 -7.49 -1.74 -16.69
N PRO A 202 -8.69 -1.99 -16.11
CA PRO A 202 -9.46 -1.09 -15.23
C PRO A 202 -8.72 -0.78 -13.91
N MET A 203 -9.16 0.24 -13.18
CA MET A 203 -8.54 0.67 -11.92
C MET A 203 -8.57 -0.46 -10.89
N THR A 204 -7.41 -0.81 -10.33
CA THR A 204 -7.30 -1.87 -9.31
C THR A 204 -7.54 -1.28 -7.93
N ARG A 205 -8.58 -1.76 -7.23
CA ARG A 205 -8.83 -1.42 -5.81
C ARG A 205 -7.85 -2.18 -4.92
N LEU A 206 -7.27 -1.49 -3.95
CA LEU A 206 -6.25 -2.03 -3.04
C LEU A 206 -6.77 -2.15 -1.61
N TRP A 207 -6.32 -3.19 -0.92
CA TRP A 207 -6.61 -3.44 0.48
C TRP A 207 -5.36 -3.12 1.29
N VAL A 208 -5.33 -1.94 1.90
CA VAL A 208 -4.18 -1.45 2.65
C VAL A 208 -4.53 -1.39 4.13
N CYS A 209 -3.65 -1.91 4.99
CA CYS A 209 -3.80 -1.79 6.44
C CYS A 209 -3.52 -0.35 6.88
N SER A 210 -4.40 0.19 7.73
CA SER A 210 -4.27 1.52 8.33
C SER A 210 -3.39 1.46 9.59
N PRO A 211 -2.63 2.52 9.91
CA PRO A 211 -2.51 3.79 9.18
C PRO A 211 -1.46 3.78 8.06
N LEU A 212 -1.73 4.55 7.00
CA LEU A 212 -0.79 4.82 5.91
C LEU A 212 -0.47 6.32 5.89
N HIS A 213 0.67 6.68 6.48
CA HIS A 213 1.14 8.06 6.57
C HIS A 213 2.36 8.34 5.69
N ARG A 214 3.11 7.29 5.33
CA ARG A 214 4.29 7.43 4.50
C ARG A 214 4.40 6.27 3.52
N VAL A 215 4.64 6.59 2.26
CA VAL A 215 4.73 5.62 1.17
C VAL A 215 6.16 5.58 0.65
N GLY A 216 6.76 4.38 0.66
CA GLY A 216 8.05 4.11 0.06
C GLY A 216 7.85 3.64 -1.38
N ILE A 217 8.59 4.24 -2.30
CA ILE A 217 8.51 3.95 -3.74
C ILE A 217 9.85 3.38 -4.17
N PHE A 218 9.82 2.21 -4.80
CA PHE A 218 11.00 1.52 -5.30
C PHE A 218 10.89 1.24 -6.78
N LEU A 219 11.71 1.93 -7.56
CA LEU A 219 11.85 1.73 -8.99
C LEU A 219 13.05 0.82 -9.24
N ASP A 220 12.80 -0.34 -9.83
CA ASP A 220 13.84 -1.23 -10.34
C ASP A 220 13.72 -1.28 -11.86
N VAL A 221 14.57 -0.50 -12.54
CA VAL A 221 14.53 -0.38 -14.00
C VAL A 221 14.97 -1.69 -14.65
N GLY A 222 15.96 -2.38 -14.06
CA GLY A 222 16.45 -3.67 -14.56
C GLY A 222 15.39 -4.77 -14.47
N MET A 223 14.66 -4.81 -13.36
CA MET A 223 13.52 -5.73 -13.18
C MET A 223 12.21 -5.22 -13.80
N ARG A 224 12.23 -4.04 -14.44
CA ARG A 224 11.07 -3.40 -15.06
C ARG A 224 9.87 -3.32 -14.11
N SER A 225 10.09 -2.86 -12.89
CA SER A 225 9.04 -2.77 -11.87
C SER A 225 9.09 -1.50 -11.03
N VAL A 226 7.92 -1.09 -10.55
CA VAL A 226 7.74 -0.03 -9.55
C VAL A 226 6.89 -0.57 -8.42
N SER A 227 7.44 -0.61 -7.21
CA SER A 227 6.79 -1.16 -6.03
C SER A 227 6.54 -0.09 -4.98
N PHE A 228 5.40 -0.20 -4.29
CA PHE A 228 4.93 0.74 -3.29
C PHE A 228 4.76 0.02 -1.95
N TYR A 229 5.20 0.65 -0.87
CA TYR A 229 5.19 0.08 0.48
C TYR A 229 4.67 1.08 1.50
N ASN A 230 3.94 0.60 2.50
CA ASN A 230 3.68 1.35 3.71
C ASN A 230 4.96 1.34 4.55
N VAL A 231 5.56 2.50 4.75
CA VAL A 231 6.85 2.60 5.46
C VAL A 231 6.70 2.25 6.95
N SER A 232 5.51 2.48 7.52
CA SER A 232 5.25 2.30 8.96
C SER A 232 5.35 0.84 9.40
N ASP A 233 4.78 -0.08 8.63
CA ASP A 233 4.76 -1.52 8.94
C ASP A 233 5.55 -2.36 7.93
N GLY A 234 6.10 -1.74 6.89
CA GLY A 234 6.82 -2.39 5.81
C GLY A 234 5.93 -3.18 4.85
N CYS A 235 4.60 -3.13 4.98
CA CYS A 235 3.70 -3.90 4.13
C CYS A 235 3.75 -3.41 2.68
N HIS A 236 3.81 -4.36 1.75
CA HIS A 236 3.62 -4.11 0.33
C HIS A 236 2.21 -3.59 0.06
N ILE A 237 2.12 -2.56 -0.78
CA ILE A 237 0.85 -1.96 -1.22
C ILE A 237 0.52 -2.46 -2.63
N TYR A 238 1.46 -2.26 -3.57
CA TYR A 238 1.25 -2.62 -4.97
C TYR A 238 2.56 -2.65 -5.75
N THR A 239 2.62 -3.42 -6.84
CA THR A 239 3.73 -3.39 -7.80
C THR A 239 3.21 -3.35 -9.22
N PHE A 240 3.63 -2.33 -9.98
CA PHE A 240 3.54 -2.38 -11.44
C PHE A 240 4.72 -3.19 -11.96
N SER A 241 4.45 -4.17 -12.82
CA SER A 241 5.47 -5.02 -13.44
C SER A 241 5.48 -4.84 -14.95
N LYS A 242 6.57 -5.27 -15.59
CA LYS A 242 6.77 -5.18 -17.05
C LYS A 242 6.70 -3.74 -17.58
N ILE A 243 7.07 -2.75 -16.76
CA ILE A 243 7.05 -1.35 -17.19
C ILE A 243 7.98 -1.16 -18.40
N PRO A 244 7.64 -0.28 -19.34
CA PRO A 244 8.51 0.06 -20.47
C PRO A 244 9.78 0.77 -19.97
N VAL A 245 10.90 0.52 -20.66
CA VAL A 245 12.22 1.11 -20.35
C VAL A 245 12.86 1.77 -21.58
N CYS A 246 12.05 2.06 -22.60
CA CYS A 246 12.50 2.75 -23.81
C CYS A 246 12.76 4.25 -23.58
N GLU A 247 12.37 4.76 -22.43
CA GLU A 247 12.47 6.17 -22.05
C GLU A 247 12.63 6.32 -20.53
N PRO A 248 13.12 7.47 -20.03
CA PRO A 248 13.32 7.69 -18.62
C PRO A 248 12.01 7.73 -17.81
N TRP A 249 12.09 7.28 -16.56
CA TRP A 249 11.05 7.48 -15.55
C TRP A 249 11.38 8.68 -14.66
N ARG A 250 10.35 9.46 -14.34
CA ARG A 250 10.39 10.65 -13.49
C ARG A 250 9.48 10.49 -12.27
N PRO A 251 9.91 10.90 -11.09
CA PRO A 251 9.01 11.19 -9.97
C PRO A 251 8.00 12.25 -10.39
N PHE A 252 6.74 12.09 -10.00
CA PHE A 252 5.67 13.02 -10.36
C PHE A 252 4.92 13.46 -9.10
N PHE A 253 4.74 14.77 -8.95
CA PHE A 253 4.06 15.36 -7.80
C PHE A 253 2.92 16.26 -8.29
N ALA A 254 1.75 16.11 -7.69
CA ALA A 254 0.61 16.98 -7.96
C ALA A 254 -0.01 17.44 -6.65
N HIS A 255 -0.48 18.69 -6.65
CA HIS A 255 -1.18 19.28 -5.53
C HIS A 255 -2.56 19.74 -5.99
N LYS A 256 -3.61 19.13 -5.43
CA LYS A 256 -4.99 19.56 -5.66
C LYS A 256 -5.41 20.42 -4.47
N ARG A 257 -5.88 21.63 -4.75
CA ARG A 257 -6.52 22.49 -3.74
C ARG A 257 -7.80 21.83 -3.24
N GLY A 258 -7.91 21.60 -1.93
CA GLY A 258 -9.14 21.12 -1.28
C GLY A 258 -10.14 22.24 -1.00
N THR A 259 -9.66 23.40 -0.54
CA THR A 259 -10.44 24.61 -0.21
C THR A 259 -9.64 25.87 -0.58
N GLN A 260 -10.26 27.05 -0.55
CA GLN A 260 -9.62 28.33 -0.89
C GLN A 260 -8.52 28.75 0.11
N ASP A 261 -8.46 28.10 1.28
CA ASP A 261 -7.50 28.37 2.37
C ASP A 261 -6.60 27.15 2.67
N ASP A 262 -6.43 26.28 1.67
CA ASP A 262 -5.65 25.05 1.81
C ASP A 262 -4.15 25.35 1.84
N GLN A 263 -3.60 25.50 3.05
CA GLN A 263 -2.17 25.69 3.31
C GLN A 263 -1.36 24.39 3.27
N SER A 264 -1.92 23.29 2.73
CA SER A 264 -1.21 22.02 2.72
C SER A 264 0.07 22.09 1.86
N ILE A 265 1.16 21.57 2.41
CA ILE A 265 2.47 21.52 1.75
C ILE A 265 2.76 20.05 1.44
N LEU A 266 3.11 19.76 0.19
CA LEU A 266 3.67 18.46 -0.18
C LEU A 266 5.19 18.56 -0.13
N SER A 267 5.83 17.71 0.67
CA SER A 267 7.29 17.73 0.88
C SER A 267 7.90 16.36 0.54
N ILE A 268 9.03 16.37 -0.15
CA ILE A 268 9.85 15.18 -0.38
C ILE A 268 10.66 14.91 0.88
N CYS A 269 10.62 13.68 1.40
CA CYS A 269 11.42 13.33 2.57
C CYS A 269 12.91 13.26 2.21
N SER A 270 13.74 14.04 2.90
CA SER A 270 15.19 14.00 2.77
C SER A 270 15.77 12.64 3.16
N VAL A 271 16.94 12.32 2.64
CA VAL A 271 17.73 11.19 3.12
C VAL A 271 18.12 11.47 4.57
N ILE A 272 17.62 10.67 5.51
CA ILE A 272 18.09 10.74 6.89
C ILE A 272 19.50 10.15 6.89
N ASN A 273 20.51 11.01 6.89
CA ASN A 273 21.86 10.59 7.24
C ASN A 273 21.85 10.20 8.73
N PRO A 274 22.27 8.98 9.09
CA PRO A 274 22.39 8.58 10.50
C PRO A 274 23.35 9.47 11.33
N ALA A 275 24.12 10.35 10.66
CA ALA A 275 25.11 11.23 11.27
C ALA A 275 24.57 12.60 11.72
N SER A 276 23.34 12.99 11.38
CA SER A 276 22.83 14.36 11.67
C SER A 276 22.06 14.48 13.00
N GLY A 277 22.24 13.55 13.94
CA GLY A 277 21.75 13.69 15.31
C GLY A 277 22.62 14.65 16.11
N SER A 278 22.68 15.94 15.76
CA SER A 278 23.26 16.94 16.65
C SER A 278 22.28 17.25 17.78
N ALA A 279 22.75 17.10 19.02
CA ALA A 279 21.98 17.36 20.24
C ALA A 279 21.39 18.79 20.23
N PRO A 280 20.18 19.00 20.78
CA PRO A 280 19.59 20.33 20.84
C PRO A 280 20.43 21.26 21.72
N VAL A 281 20.83 22.38 21.14
CA VAL A 281 21.49 23.48 21.84
C VAL A 281 20.49 24.07 22.84
N SER A 282 20.79 23.94 24.12
CA SER A 282 20.04 24.56 25.21
C SER A 282 20.28 26.06 25.21
N PHE A 283 19.26 26.85 24.86
CA PHE A 283 19.26 28.29 25.12
C PHE A 283 19.04 28.51 26.63
N GLY A 284 20.10 28.90 27.32
CA GLY A 284 20.04 29.43 28.67
C GLY A 284 19.31 30.77 28.65
N LYS A 285 18.33 30.93 29.54
CA LYS A 285 17.66 32.20 29.81
C LYS A 285 18.61 33.10 30.58
N SER A 286 18.85 34.30 30.04
CA SER A 286 19.26 35.49 30.80
C SER A 286 18.02 36.31 31.14
#